data_AF-A0A1G8NLZ2-F1
#
_entry.id   AF-A0A1G8NLZ2-F1
#
_cell.length_a   1.000
_cell.length_b   1.000
_cell.length_c   1.000
_cell.angle_alpha   90.00
_cell.angle_beta   90.00
_cell.angle_gamma   90.00
#
_symmetry.space_group_name_H-M   'P 1'
#
loop_
_entity.id
_entity.type
_entity.pdbx_description
1 polymer ?
#
loop_
_entity_poly.entity_id
_entity_poly.type
_entity_poly.pdbx_seq_one_letter_code
_entity_poly.pdbx_strand_id
1 'polypeptide(L)'
;MFSKKIASTVAVLAAAGAISLTACSSSGTSATSTSAAPSSALSTAPVATIPNLTGVSTAVALDKGFTDALTTLKLTPGTVGTASLADGSISFPITGGNVTYYTPGSVKPYVQGDIQHMGSGLSLTAGTGATATVVKLTNFDIDPGNNSTLYGDVAVNDKTAATHTKLFDLDGTTLKPLQTSGNTAILEGTRVLMSDNAAALLNTTFNTTAVKGGLLIGIAKITVNTK
;
A
#
# COMPACT_ATOMS: atom_id res chain seq x y z
N MET A 1 -5.06 3.44 -55.79
CA MET A 1 -4.49 4.76 -55.43
C MET A 1 -3.26 4.54 -54.56
N PHE A 2 -2.11 4.99 -55.07
CA PHE A 2 -0.76 5.21 -54.48
C PHE A 2 -0.56 4.87 -52.98
N SER A 3 0.28 3.90 -52.61
CA SER A 3 1.76 3.91 -52.56
C SER A 3 2.38 4.61 -51.35
N LYS A 4 3.01 3.84 -50.44
CA LYS A 4 4.47 3.93 -50.17
C LYS A 4 4.94 2.85 -49.18
N LYS A 5 5.80 1.95 -49.67
CA LYS A 5 6.84 1.25 -48.90
C LYS A 5 7.98 2.25 -48.65
N ILE A 6 8.76 2.10 -47.57
CA ILE A 6 10.22 2.33 -47.51
C ILE A 6 10.76 1.59 -46.28
N ALA A 7 11.90 0.93 -46.51
CA ALA A 7 12.66 0.07 -45.62
C ALA A 7 13.89 0.80 -45.02
N SER A 8 14.67 0.05 -44.21
CA SER A 8 16.11 0.25 -43.92
C SER A 8 16.46 1.40 -42.95
N THR A 9 17.49 1.38 -42.10
CA THR A 9 18.67 0.52 -41.92
C THR A 9 19.35 0.86 -40.58
N VAL A 10 20.19 -0.07 -40.11
CA VAL A 10 21.18 -0.01 -39.02
C VAL A 10 22.13 1.21 -39.09
N ALA A 11 22.58 1.74 -37.94
CA ALA A 11 23.93 2.30 -37.78
C ALA A 11 24.39 2.31 -36.31
N VAL A 12 25.52 1.64 -36.04
CA VAL A 12 26.35 1.69 -34.83
C VAL A 12 27.32 2.87 -34.97
N LEU A 13 27.57 3.66 -33.92
CA LEU A 13 28.84 4.39 -33.76
C LEU A 13 29.18 4.57 -32.28
N ALA A 14 30.35 4.08 -31.90
CA ALA A 14 31.02 4.30 -30.62
C ALA A 14 31.80 5.63 -30.63
N ALA A 15 31.99 6.25 -29.47
CA ALA A 15 33.14 7.14 -29.22
C ALA A 15 33.39 7.30 -27.72
N ALA A 16 34.56 6.84 -27.28
CA ALA A 16 35.17 7.19 -26.00
C ALA A 16 35.76 8.62 -26.08
N GLY A 17 35.79 9.33 -24.95
CA GLY A 17 36.46 10.62 -24.84
C GLY A 17 36.67 11.02 -23.39
N ALA A 18 37.85 10.72 -22.86
CA ALA A 18 38.37 11.29 -21.63
C ALA A 18 39.00 12.66 -21.93
N ILE A 19 38.71 13.67 -21.10
CA ILE A 19 39.42 14.96 -21.11
C ILE A 19 39.73 15.44 -19.69
N SER A 20 41.03 15.34 -19.41
CA SER A 20 41.97 16.03 -18.54
C SER A 20 41.55 17.28 -17.75
N LEU A 21 42.02 17.35 -16.49
CA LEU A 21 42.11 18.55 -15.66
C LEU A 21 43.34 19.40 -16.02
N THR A 22 43.22 20.73 -16.02
CA THR A 22 44.25 21.77 -15.70
C THR A 22 43.67 23.17 -16.00
N ALA A 23 43.44 24.03 -15.00
CA ALA A 23 44.32 25.08 -14.47
C ALA A 23 44.25 26.46 -15.22
N CYS A 24 43.53 27.40 -14.57
CA CYS A 24 43.71 28.85 -14.41
C CYS A 24 44.37 29.72 -15.52
N SER A 25 43.67 30.75 -16.03
CA SER A 25 44.18 32.15 -16.06
C SER A 25 43.11 33.18 -16.46
N SER A 26 43.23 34.38 -15.89
CA SER A 26 42.26 35.49 -15.80
C SER A 26 41.88 36.18 -17.13
N SER A 27 40.65 36.70 -17.23
CA SER A 27 40.30 38.14 -17.46
C SER A 27 38.88 38.34 -18.03
N GLY A 28 38.05 39.07 -17.29
CA GLY A 28 37.06 40.03 -17.83
C GLY A 28 35.94 39.54 -18.76
N THR A 29 34.81 39.16 -18.19
CA THR A 29 33.49 39.68 -18.61
C THR A 29 32.48 39.39 -17.51
N SER A 30 31.85 40.45 -16.98
CA SER A 30 30.80 40.34 -15.97
C SER A 30 29.52 39.82 -16.62
N ALA A 31 29.43 38.51 -16.83
CA ALA A 31 28.14 37.85 -16.92
C ALA A 31 27.72 37.48 -15.51
N THR A 32 26.69 38.14 -15.00
CA THR A 32 26.05 37.81 -13.72
C THR A 32 25.47 36.41 -13.83
N SER A 33 26.30 35.41 -13.51
CA SER A 33 25.85 34.07 -13.21
C SER A 33 25.10 34.16 -11.90
N THR A 34 23.78 34.32 -11.95
CA THR A 34 22.89 33.92 -10.86
C THR A 34 23.15 32.43 -10.60
N SER A 35 24.14 32.15 -9.77
CA SER A 35 24.24 30.88 -9.07
C SER A 35 23.00 30.80 -8.21
N ALA A 36 21.96 30.18 -8.75
CA ALA A 36 20.89 29.64 -7.95
C ALA A 36 21.57 28.66 -6.99
N ALA A 37 21.74 29.08 -5.74
CA ALA A 37 22.05 28.15 -4.67
C ALA A 37 21.07 26.98 -4.80
N PRO A 38 21.51 25.72 -4.66
CA PRO A 38 20.56 24.64 -4.50
C PRO A 38 19.67 25.05 -3.32
N SER A 39 18.36 25.21 -3.58
CA SER A 39 17.41 25.41 -2.51
C SER A 39 17.63 24.24 -1.56
N SER A 40 18.17 24.52 -0.39
CA SER A 40 18.21 23.57 0.72
C SER A 40 16.78 23.11 0.89
N ALA A 41 16.49 21.90 0.40
CA ALA A 41 15.25 21.22 0.76
C ALA A 41 15.24 21.24 2.28
N LEU A 42 14.29 21.94 2.88
CA LEU A 42 14.03 21.85 4.31
C LEU A 42 13.80 20.36 4.57
N SER A 43 14.81 19.66 5.10
CA SER A 43 14.67 18.28 5.51
C SER A 43 13.64 18.30 6.63
N THR A 44 12.42 17.91 6.31
CA THR A 44 11.37 17.91 7.32
C THR A 44 11.69 16.76 8.27
N ALA A 45 12.07 17.10 9.50
CA ALA A 45 12.30 16.12 10.54
C ALA A 45 11.01 15.32 10.81
N PRO A 46 11.10 14.00 11.02
CA PRO A 46 9.96 13.20 11.43
C PRO A 46 9.49 13.62 12.82
N VAL A 47 8.18 13.57 13.05
CA VAL A 47 7.56 13.80 14.36
C VAL A 47 7.77 12.59 15.27
N ALA A 48 7.71 11.38 14.71
CA ALA A 48 7.98 10.15 15.42
C ALA A 48 8.52 9.08 14.47
N THR A 49 9.40 8.22 14.99
CA THR A 49 9.92 7.04 14.29
C THR A 49 9.96 5.86 15.24
N ILE A 50 9.44 4.72 14.81
CA ILE A 50 9.52 3.45 15.51
C ILE A 50 10.25 2.48 14.57
N PRO A 51 11.52 2.13 14.86
CA PRO A 51 12.33 1.33 13.94
C PRO A 51 11.96 -0.15 13.94
N ASN A 52 11.30 -0.64 14.99
CA ASN A 52 10.84 -2.02 15.09
C ASN A 52 9.49 -2.05 15.81
N LEU A 53 8.43 -2.39 15.08
CA LEU A 53 7.09 -2.56 15.62
C LEU A 53 7.01 -3.89 16.39
N THR A 54 6.68 -3.82 17.68
CA THR A 54 6.50 -4.99 18.56
C THR A 54 5.02 -5.25 18.91
N GLY A 55 4.11 -4.74 18.08
CA GLY A 55 2.69 -5.08 18.08
C GLY A 55 1.78 -4.17 18.92
N VAL A 56 0.59 -3.84 18.40
CA VAL A 56 -0.68 -4.01 19.17
C VAL A 56 -1.71 -4.63 18.22
N SER A 57 -2.24 -3.89 17.25
CA SER A 57 -3.03 -4.45 16.14
C SER A 57 -3.41 -3.38 15.13
N THR A 58 -3.77 -3.80 13.92
CA THR A 58 -4.55 -3.00 12.97
C THR A 58 -5.97 -3.53 12.93
N ALA A 59 -6.95 -2.70 13.28
CA ALA A 59 -8.37 -3.03 13.21
C ALA A 59 -9.03 -2.30 12.04
N VAL A 60 -9.89 -2.98 11.29
CA VAL A 60 -10.67 -2.42 10.19
C VAL A 60 -12.15 -2.58 10.53
N ALA A 61 -12.81 -1.45 10.82
CA ALA A 61 -14.25 -1.40 10.95
C ALA A 61 -14.86 -1.54 9.55
N LEU A 62 -15.61 -2.62 9.33
CA LEU A 62 -16.14 -2.94 8.01
C LEU A 62 -17.22 -1.93 7.61
N ASP A 63 -17.15 -1.48 6.36
CA ASP A 63 -18.14 -0.58 5.80
C ASP A 63 -19.46 -1.31 5.58
N LYS A 64 -20.58 -0.63 5.83
CA LYS A 64 -21.90 -1.21 5.65
C LYS A 64 -22.12 -1.66 4.21
N GLY A 65 -21.73 -0.84 3.23
CA GLY A 65 -21.86 -1.15 1.81
C GLY A 65 -21.06 -2.40 1.42
N PHE A 66 -19.89 -2.62 2.03
CA PHE A 66 -19.14 -3.85 1.86
C PHE A 66 -19.89 -5.06 2.43
N THR A 67 -20.38 -4.98 3.67
CA THR A 67 -21.13 -6.10 4.29
C THR A 67 -22.45 -6.43 3.58
N ASP A 68 -23.13 -5.41 3.05
CA ASP A 68 -24.34 -5.57 2.24
C ASP A 68 -24.02 -6.28 0.90
N ALA A 69 -22.89 -5.92 0.28
CA ALA A 69 -22.41 -6.58 -0.94
C ALA A 69 -22.07 -8.05 -0.70
N LEU A 70 -21.38 -8.37 0.41
CA LEU A 70 -21.12 -9.76 0.81
C LEU A 70 -22.41 -10.55 0.99
N THR A 71 -23.39 -9.97 1.68
CA THR A 71 -24.72 -10.58 1.90
C THR A 71 -25.42 -10.86 0.57
N THR A 72 -25.43 -9.89 -0.33
CA THR A 72 -26.05 -10.01 -1.66
C THR A 72 -25.39 -11.12 -2.50
N LEU A 73 -24.07 -11.23 -2.40
CA LEU A 73 -23.28 -12.26 -3.09
C LEU A 73 -23.27 -13.61 -2.36
N LYS A 74 -23.93 -13.71 -1.20
CA LYS A 74 -23.91 -14.89 -0.32
C LYS A 74 -22.49 -15.34 0.03
N LEU A 75 -21.60 -14.37 0.20
CA LEU A 75 -20.23 -14.59 0.67
C LEU A 75 -20.20 -14.46 2.18
N THR A 76 -19.72 -15.51 2.85
CA THR A 76 -19.54 -15.50 4.30
C THR A 76 -18.11 -15.07 4.60
N PRO A 77 -17.89 -13.94 5.29
CA PRO A 77 -16.57 -13.55 5.74
C PRO A 77 -16.13 -14.40 6.93
N GLY A 78 -14.84 -14.72 6.97
CA GLY A 78 -14.18 -15.37 8.09
C GLY A 78 -12.77 -14.84 8.29
N THR A 79 -12.09 -15.36 9.31
CA THR A 79 -10.70 -15.02 9.60
C THR A 79 -9.78 -16.20 9.36
N VAL A 80 -8.50 -15.90 9.14
CA VAL A 80 -7.43 -16.88 9.01
C VAL A 80 -6.35 -16.60 10.06
N GLY A 81 -5.84 -17.65 10.68
CA GLY A 81 -4.75 -17.58 11.65
C GLY A 81 -5.12 -16.77 12.90
N THR A 82 -4.31 -15.76 13.23
CA THR A 82 -4.47 -14.96 14.45
C THR A 82 -5.37 -13.73 14.28
N ALA A 83 -6.02 -13.58 13.12
CA ALA A 83 -7.00 -12.51 12.92
C ALA A 83 -8.29 -12.80 13.70
N SER A 84 -8.92 -11.74 14.21
CA SER A 84 -10.21 -11.83 14.92
C SER A 84 -11.27 -10.95 14.26
N LEU A 85 -12.52 -11.40 14.25
CA LEU A 85 -13.67 -10.64 13.77
C LEU A 85 -14.67 -10.54 14.92
N ALA A 86 -14.91 -9.32 15.39
CA ALA A 86 -15.85 -9.02 16.48
C ALA A 86 -16.46 -7.63 16.27
N ASP A 87 -17.72 -7.46 16.64
CA ASP A 87 -18.41 -6.16 16.63
C ASP A 87 -18.34 -5.40 15.28
N GLY A 88 -18.36 -6.14 14.16
CA GLY A 88 -18.25 -5.56 12.81
C GLY A 88 -16.85 -5.05 12.44
N SER A 89 -15.84 -5.34 13.25
CA SER A 89 -14.44 -4.98 13.00
C SER A 89 -13.57 -6.23 12.91
N ILE A 90 -12.63 -6.22 11.96
CA ILE A 90 -11.61 -7.26 11.84
C ILE A 90 -10.29 -6.73 12.36
N SER A 91 -9.64 -7.47 13.25
CA SER A 91 -8.36 -7.10 13.85
C SER A 91 -7.25 -8.06 13.47
N PHE A 92 -6.13 -7.48 13.06
CA PHE A 92 -4.91 -8.17 12.66
C PHE A 92 -3.77 -7.81 13.62
N PRO A 93 -3.21 -8.77 14.36
CA PRO A 93 -1.98 -8.55 15.13
C PRO A 93 -0.86 -8.02 14.23
N ILE A 94 -0.12 -7.03 14.71
CA ILE A 94 1.09 -6.53 14.03
C ILE A 94 2.25 -7.43 14.46
N THR A 95 2.95 -8.01 13.49
CA THR A 95 4.03 -8.97 13.71
C THR A 95 5.42 -8.36 13.52
N GLY A 96 5.52 -7.19 12.89
CA GLY A 96 6.81 -6.55 12.62
C GLY A 96 6.70 -5.31 11.74
N GLY A 97 7.86 -4.87 11.24
CA GLY A 97 8.00 -3.70 10.39
C GLY A 97 8.43 -2.45 11.16
N ASN A 98 8.31 -1.29 10.52
CA ASN A 98 8.70 0.02 11.04
C ASN A 98 7.71 1.10 10.60
N VAL A 99 7.67 2.22 11.33
CA VAL A 99 6.84 3.36 10.92
C VAL A 99 7.49 4.68 11.27
N THR A 100 7.34 5.65 10.37
CA THR A 100 7.73 7.04 10.54
C THR A 100 6.53 7.93 10.25
N TYR A 101 6.27 8.86 11.16
CA TYR A 101 5.19 9.82 11.07
C TYR A 101 5.78 11.23 10.90
N TYR A 102 5.33 11.95 9.89
CA TYR A 102 5.68 13.33 9.59
C TYR A 102 4.47 14.25 9.83
N THR A 103 4.74 15.53 9.99
CA THR A 103 3.69 16.55 10.05
C THR A 103 2.85 16.52 8.76
N PRO A 104 1.51 16.45 8.84
CA PRO A 104 0.66 16.49 7.65
C PRO A 104 0.97 17.71 6.78
N GLY A 105 1.17 17.46 5.48
CA GLY A 105 1.48 18.51 4.49
C GLY A 105 2.97 18.77 4.26
N SER A 106 3.87 18.28 5.12
CA SER A 106 5.31 18.46 4.92
C SER A 106 5.91 17.44 3.95
N VAL A 107 5.44 16.19 4.00
CA VAL A 107 5.84 15.08 3.13
C VAL A 107 4.58 14.34 2.70
N LYS A 108 4.61 13.73 1.50
CA LYS A 108 3.49 12.92 0.98
C LYS A 108 4.02 11.58 0.46
N PRO A 109 3.52 10.44 0.97
CA PRO A 109 2.67 10.28 2.16
C PRO A 109 3.39 10.72 3.45
N TYR A 110 2.66 11.27 4.42
CA TYR A 110 3.22 11.72 5.72
C TYR A 110 3.29 10.57 6.76
N VAL A 111 2.84 9.38 6.40
CA VAL A 111 3.08 8.13 7.13
C VAL A 111 3.86 7.24 6.19
N GLN A 112 5.00 6.72 6.64
CA GLN A 112 5.90 5.91 5.84
C GLN A 112 6.41 4.73 6.65
N GLY A 113 6.75 3.63 5.99
CA GLY A 113 7.27 2.44 6.65
C GLY A 113 6.80 1.16 6.00
N ASP A 114 6.69 0.13 6.82
CA ASP A 114 6.35 -1.25 6.47
C ASP A 114 5.65 -1.83 7.71
N ILE A 115 4.43 -2.35 7.58
CA ILE A 115 3.67 -2.88 8.73
C ILE A 115 3.19 -4.28 8.39
N GLN A 116 3.72 -5.26 9.11
CA GLN A 116 3.53 -6.67 8.80
C GLN A 116 2.48 -7.30 9.72
N HIS A 117 1.67 -8.18 9.14
CA HIS A 117 0.61 -8.96 9.79
C HIS A 117 0.71 -10.44 9.40
N MET A 118 1.91 -11.01 9.52
CA MET A 118 2.21 -12.36 9.05
C MET A 118 1.39 -13.42 9.79
N GLY A 119 0.96 -14.46 9.07
CA GLY A 119 0.15 -15.53 9.64
C GLY A 119 -1.29 -15.13 10.03
N SER A 120 -1.70 -13.90 9.73
CA SER A 120 -3.09 -13.44 9.86
C SER A 120 -3.74 -13.27 8.49
N GLY A 121 -5.07 -13.30 8.45
CA GLY A 121 -5.78 -13.07 7.19
C GLY A 121 -7.30 -13.05 7.28
N LEU A 122 -7.89 -12.95 6.10
CA LEU A 122 -9.32 -12.94 5.83
C LEU A 122 -9.69 -14.13 4.96
N SER A 123 -10.90 -14.64 5.12
CA SER A 123 -11.49 -15.59 4.19
C SER A 123 -12.85 -15.13 3.71
N LEU A 124 -13.16 -15.47 2.46
CA LEU A 124 -14.48 -15.31 1.85
C LEU A 124 -14.93 -16.67 1.35
N THR A 125 -16.03 -17.17 1.88
CA THR A 125 -16.58 -18.48 1.52
C THR A 125 -17.89 -18.31 0.75
N ALA A 126 -17.95 -18.91 -0.44
CA ALA A 126 -19.16 -19.06 -1.23
C ALA A 126 -19.67 -20.50 -1.15
N GLY A 127 -20.95 -20.68 -0.81
CA GLY A 127 -21.56 -22.00 -0.67
C GLY A 127 -21.29 -22.67 0.69
N THR A 128 -21.59 -23.96 0.80
CA THR A 128 -21.48 -24.73 2.05
C THR A 128 -20.94 -26.13 1.78
N GLY A 129 -20.33 -26.75 2.78
CA GLY A 129 -19.82 -28.13 2.69
C GLY A 129 -18.65 -28.29 1.72
N ALA A 130 -18.52 -29.49 1.14
CA ALA A 130 -17.37 -29.89 0.31
C ALA A 130 -17.26 -29.16 -1.05
N THR A 131 -18.32 -28.46 -1.47
CA THR A 131 -18.36 -27.70 -2.73
C THR A 131 -18.13 -26.20 -2.52
N ALA A 132 -17.92 -25.78 -1.27
CA ALA A 132 -17.68 -24.38 -0.97
C ALA A 132 -16.39 -23.90 -1.63
N THR A 133 -16.45 -22.71 -2.23
CA THR A 133 -15.26 -22.02 -2.72
C THR A 133 -14.78 -21.08 -1.63
N VAL A 134 -13.53 -21.26 -1.19
CA VAL A 134 -12.91 -20.48 -0.13
C VAL A 134 -11.75 -19.70 -0.71
N VAL A 135 -11.88 -18.37 -0.71
CA VAL A 135 -10.76 -17.46 -0.98
C VAL A 135 -10.15 -17.07 0.35
N LYS A 136 -8.83 -17.18 0.48
CA LYS A 136 -8.05 -16.72 1.63
C LYS A 136 -7.12 -15.60 1.18
N LEU A 137 -7.14 -14.50 1.93
CA LEU A 137 -6.21 -13.39 1.80
C LEU A 137 -5.35 -13.39 3.07
N THR A 138 -4.04 -13.61 2.96
CA THR A 138 -3.18 -13.84 4.13
C THR A 138 -1.87 -13.08 4.03
N ASN A 139 -1.11 -13.03 5.13
CA ASN A 139 0.23 -12.46 5.19
C ASN A 139 0.23 -11.01 4.72
N PHE A 140 -0.58 -10.17 5.38
CA PHE A 140 -0.70 -8.79 4.96
C PHE A 140 0.54 -7.99 5.28
N ASP A 141 0.94 -7.19 4.31
CA ASP A 141 2.08 -6.31 4.38
C ASP A 141 1.65 -4.93 3.87
N ILE A 142 1.78 -3.91 4.73
CA ILE A 142 1.28 -2.56 4.47
C ILE A 142 2.47 -1.63 4.23
N ASP A 143 2.51 -1.03 3.05
CA ASP A 143 3.46 0.02 2.70
C ASP A 143 2.73 1.37 2.63
N PRO A 144 2.70 2.14 3.72
CA PRO A 144 2.06 3.45 3.72
C PRO A 144 2.84 4.49 2.90
N GLY A 145 4.14 4.27 2.64
CA GLY A 145 5.02 5.23 1.98
C GLY A 145 5.05 5.13 0.46
N ASN A 146 4.83 3.95 -0.10
CA ASN A 146 4.78 3.68 -1.53
C ASN A 146 3.34 3.52 -2.00
N ASN A 147 2.76 4.62 -2.49
CA ASN A 147 1.38 4.67 -2.97
C ASN A 147 0.31 4.27 -1.94
N SER A 148 0.68 4.09 -0.67
CA SER A 148 -0.20 3.68 0.42
C SER A 148 -0.94 2.39 0.05
N THR A 149 -0.21 1.28 -0.01
CA THR A 149 -0.68 0.00 -0.55
C THR A 149 -0.70 -1.09 0.52
N LEU A 150 -1.68 -1.99 0.46
CA LEU A 150 -1.70 -3.24 1.21
C LEU A 150 -1.51 -4.43 0.26
N TYR A 151 -0.48 -5.21 0.53
CA TYR A 151 -0.10 -6.43 -0.17
C TYR A 151 -0.45 -7.68 0.64
N GLY A 152 -0.63 -8.79 -0.04
CA GLY A 152 -0.76 -10.09 0.62
C GLY A 152 -0.83 -11.24 -0.35
N ASP A 153 -0.95 -12.44 0.21
CA ASP A 153 -1.11 -13.67 -0.55
C ASP A 153 -2.59 -13.98 -0.78
N VAL A 154 -2.87 -14.60 -1.92
CA VAL A 154 -4.21 -15.06 -2.29
C VAL A 154 -4.17 -16.56 -2.53
N ALA A 155 -5.05 -17.29 -1.86
CA ALA A 155 -5.28 -18.71 -2.13
C ALA A 155 -6.76 -18.96 -2.41
N VAL A 156 -7.05 -19.87 -3.35
CA VAL A 156 -8.41 -20.35 -3.64
C VAL A 156 -8.43 -21.85 -3.39
N ASN A 157 -9.28 -22.30 -2.46
CA ASN A 157 -9.37 -23.70 -2.03
C ASN A 157 -7.98 -24.28 -1.68
N ASP A 158 -7.22 -23.53 -0.88
CA ASP A 158 -5.86 -23.86 -0.42
C ASP A 158 -4.78 -23.95 -1.51
N LYS A 159 -5.10 -23.57 -2.75
CA LYS A 159 -4.13 -23.41 -3.83
C LYS A 159 -3.74 -21.94 -3.99
N THR A 160 -2.45 -21.65 -3.98
CA THR A 160 -1.92 -20.31 -4.21
C THR A 160 -2.37 -19.79 -5.58
N ALA A 161 -3.05 -18.65 -5.59
CA ALA A 161 -3.48 -17.93 -6.78
C ALA A 161 -2.57 -16.73 -7.06
N ALA A 162 -2.09 -16.06 -6.03
CA ALA A 162 -1.09 -14.99 -6.12
C ALA A 162 -0.29 -14.91 -4.82
N THR A 163 0.95 -14.43 -4.89
CA THR A 163 1.78 -14.14 -3.71
C THR A 163 2.16 -12.68 -3.71
N HIS A 164 2.17 -12.06 -2.53
CA HIS A 164 2.54 -10.65 -2.31
C HIS A 164 1.97 -9.70 -3.38
N THR A 165 0.69 -9.85 -3.70
CA THR A 165 0.01 -9.04 -4.71
C THR A 165 -0.71 -7.87 -4.05
N LYS A 166 -0.91 -6.79 -4.78
CA LYS A 166 -1.65 -5.62 -4.30
C LYS A 166 -3.13 -5.95 -4.11
N LEU A 167 -3.58 -5.97 -2.86
CA LEU A 167 -4.97 -6.31 -2.51
C LEU A 167 -5.83 -5.08 -2.31
N PHE A 168 -5.29 -4.06 -1.62
CA PHE A 168 -6.04 -2.85 -1.30
C PHE A 168 -5.21 -1.59 -1.52
N ASP A 169 -5.91 -0.53 -1.91
CA ASP A 169 -5.44 0.85 -1.85
C ASP A 169 -5.80 1.44 -0.49
N LEU A 170 -4.92 2.25 0.07
CA LEU A 170 -5.11 2.92 1.35
C LEU A 170 -5.18 4.43 1.13
N ASP A 171 -6.27 5.04 1.60
CA ASP A 171 -6.50 6.48 1.50
C ASP A 171 -6.45 7.10 2.90
N GLY A 172 -5.34 7.81 3.17
CA GLY A 172 -5.08 8.50 4.42
C GLY A 172 -5.66 9.93 4.49
N THR A 173 -6.49 10.36 3.53
CA THR A 173 -7.05 11.73 3.53
C THR A 173 -8.03 12.00 4.66
N THR A 174 -8.59 10.95 5.26
CA THR A 174 -9.54 11.01 6.39
C THR A 174 -8.90 10.67 7.73
N LEU A 175 -7.57 10.59 7.79
CA LEU A 175 -6.83 10.33 9.01
C LEU A 175 -7.09 11.42 10.07
N LYS A 176 -7.42 10.98 11.27
CA LYS A 176 -7.46 11.81 12.47
C LYS A 176 -6.02 12.16 12.91
N PRO A 177 -5.83 13.25 13.66
CA PRO A 177 -4.53 13.55 14.26
C PRO A 177 -4.00 12.35 15.07
N LEU A 178 -2.67 12.15 15.05
CA LEU A 178 -2.01 11.11 15.82
C LEU A 178 -2.39 11.24 17.31
N GLN A 179 -2.90 10.16 17.89
CA GLN A 179 -3.24 10.09 19.30
C GLN A 179 -2.20 9.27 20.06
N THR A 180 -1.99 9.59 21.33
CA THR A 180 -1.14 8.81 22.23
C THR A 180 -1.92 8.46 23.48
N SER A 181 -1.75 7.24 23.98
CA SER A 181 -2.41 6.75 25.19
C SER A 181 -1.47 5.82 25.94
N GLY A 182 -0.88 6.30 27.03
CA GLY A 182 0.13 5.55 27.78
C GLY A 182 1.33 5.20 26.91
N ASN A 183 1.55 3.90 26.70
CA ASN A 183 2.65 3.36 25.89
C ASN A 183 2.23 3.03 24.45
N THR A 184 1.09 3.54 23.98
CA THR A 184 0.63 3.31 22.61
C THR A 184 0.44 4.61 21.84
N ALA A 185 0.61 4.51 20.53
CA ALA A 185 0.21 5.51 19.55
C ALA A 185 -0.90 4.94 18.68
N ILE A 186 -1.89 5.76 18.37
CA ILE A 186 -3.10 5.37 17.64
C ILE A 186 -3.27 6.30 16.45
N LEU A 187 -3.42 5.70 15.28
CA LEU A 187 -3.73 6.40 14.04
C LEU A 187 -4.99 5.78 13.43
N GLU A 188 -6.05 6.58 13.29
CA GLU A 188 -7.36 6.13 12.85
C GLU A 188 -7.85 6.98 11.68
N GLY A 189 -8.55 6.33 10.75
CA GLY A 189 -9.27 7.03 9.69
C GLY A 189 -8.76 6.69 8.29
N THR A 190 -7.82 5.76 8.14
CA THR A 190 -7.41 5.32 6.80
C THR A 190 -8.53 4.53 6.16
N ARG A 191 -8.95 4.91 4.95
CA ARG A 191 -9.93 4.13 4.19
C ARG A 191 -9.20 3.00 3.48
N VAL A 192 -9.76 1.79 3.58
CA VAL A 192 -9.26 0.61 2.88
C VAL A 192 -10.14 0.37 1.66
N LEU A 193 -9.57 0.44 0.46
CA LEU A 193 -10.30 0.32 -0.79
C LEU A 193 -9.84 -0.90 -1.58
N MET A 194 -10.78 -1.64 -2.18
CA MET A 194 -10.47 -2.78 -3.05
C MET A 194 -9.59 -2.36 -4.23
N SER A 195 -8.51 -3.09 -4.51
CA SER A 195 -7.74 -2.88 -5.74
C SER A 195 -8.48 -3.45 -6.96
N ASP A 196 -8.21 -2.93 -8.16
CA ASP A 196 -8.79 -3.47 -9.40
C ASP A 196 -8.44 -4.95 -9.62
N ASN A 197 -7.18 -5.32 -9.34
CA ASN A 197 -6.71 -6.70 -9.50
C ASN A 197 -7.41 -7.66 -8.54
N ALA A 198 -7.57 -7.25 -7.28
CA ALA A 198 -8.29 -8.06 -6.29
C ALA A 198 -9.78 -8.19 -6.65
N ALA A 199 -10.41 -7.10 -7.09
CA ALA A 199 -11.80 -7.13 -7.57
C ALA A 199 -11.96 -8.08 -8.76
N ALA A 200 -11.08 -8.00 -9.76
CA ALA A 200 -11.10 -8.87 -10.93
C ALA A 200 -10.93 -10.36 -10.55
N LEU A 201 -10.02 -10.66 -9.62
CA LEU A 201 -9.82 -12.02 -9.12
C LEU A 201 -11.07 -12.55 -8.41
N LEU A 202 -11.66 -11.76 -7.51
CA LEU A 202 -12.89 -12.15 -6.79
C LEU A 202 -14.07 -12.34 -7.74
N ASN A 203 -14.24 -11.43 -8.70
CA ASN A 203 -15.27 -11.53 -9.73
C ASN A 203 -15.12 -12.80 -10.56
N THR A 204 -13.90 -13.13 -10.98
CA THR A 204 -13.62 -14.37 -11.71
C THR A 204 -13.89 -15.59 -10.85
N THR A 205 -13.44 -15.58 -9.59
CA THR A 205 -13.54 -16.72 -8.68
C THR A 205 -14.98 -17.05 -8.30
N PHE A 206 -15.80 -16.02 -8.07
CA PHE A 206 -17.20 -16.17 -7.68
C PHE A 206 -18.19 -15.98 -8.83
N ASN A 207 -17.68 -15.89 -10.08
CA ASN A 207 -18.47 -15.67 -11.29
C ASN A 207 -19.48 -14.51 -11.15
N THR A 208 -18.98 -13.35 -10.75
CA THR A 208 -19.76 -12.13 -10.50
C THR A 208 -19.07 -10.91 -11.13
N THR A 209 -19.78 -9.78 -11.20
CA THR A 209 -19.25 -8.47 -11.62
C THR A 209 -19.54 -7.37 -10.59
N ALA A 210 -20.06 -7.77 -9.42
CA ALA A 210 -20.51 -6.84 -8.39
C ALA A 210 -19.35 -6.21 -7.61
N VAL A 211 -18.19 -6.87 -7.53
CA VAL A 211 -17.02 -6.33 -6.84
C VAL A 211 -16.29 -5.38 -7.78
N LYS A 212 -16.11 -4.13 -7.36
CA LYS A 212 -15.40 -3.11 -8.15
C LYS A 212 -14.15 -2.66 -7.41
N GLY A 213 -13.11 -2.31 -8.16
CA GLY A 213 -12.01 -1.54 -7.58
C GLY A 213 -12.52 -0.21 -7.03
N GLY A 214 -11.87 0.29 -5.99
CA GLY A 214 -12.30 1.45 -5.23
C GLY A 214 -13.49 1.20 -4.28
N LEU A 215 -14.04 -0.02 -4.22
CA LEU A 215 -15.05 -0.36 -3.21
C LEU A 215 -14.47 -0.14 -1.81
N LEU A 216 -15.12 0.69 -1.00
CA LEU A 216 -14.73 0.91 0.39
C LEU A 216 -14.99 -0.36 1.20
N ILE A 217 -13.94 -0.93 1.76
CA ILE A 217 -13.99 -2.13 2.60
C ILE A 217 -14.24 -1.75 4.06
N GLY A 218 -13.64 -0.65 4.50
CA GLY A 218 -13.76 -0.19 5.87
C GLY A 218 -12.80 0.93 6.22
N ILE A 219 -12.82 1.28 7.50
CA ILE A 219 -11.95 2.30 8.10
C ILE A 219 -10.96 1.62 9.04
N ALA A 220 -9.68 1.80 8.76
CA ALA A 220 -8.60 1.24 9.55
C ALA A 220 -8.22 2.15 10.73
N LYS A 221 -7.91 1.49 11.84
CA LYS A 221 -7.32 2.02 13.06
C LYS A 221 -6.09 1.18 13.38
N ILE A 222 -4.93 1.80 13.35
CA ILE A 222 -3.66 1.19 13.72
C ILE A 222 -3.33 1.61 15.16
N THR A 223 -2.97 0.64 15.98
CA THR A 223 -2.43 0.88 17.33
C THR A 223 -1.07 0.20 17.42
N VAL A 224 -0.06 0.94 17.86
CA VAL A 224 1.32 0.47 18.00
C VAL A 224 1.87 0.80 19.38
N ASN A 225 2.75 -0.05 19.90
CA ASN A 225 3.54 0.25 21.08
C ASN A 225 4.60 1.31 20.74
N THR A 226 4.85 2.23 21.66
CA THR A 226 5.87 3.28 21.54
C THR A 226 7.11 3.02 22.39
N LYS A 227 7.11 1.93 23.16
CA LYS A 227 8.24 1.48 24.00
C LYS A 227 8.37 -0.04 23.95
#